data_AF-W7S7V9-F1
#
_entry.id   AF-W7S7V9-F1
#
_cell.length_a   1.000
_cell.length_b   1.000
_cell.length_c   1.000
_cell.angle_alpha   90.00
_cell.angle_beta   90.00
_cell.angle_gamma   90.00
#
_symmetry.space_group_name_H-M   'P 1'
#
loop_
_entity.id
_entity.type
_entity.pdbx_description
1 polymer ?
#
loop_
_entity_poly.entity_id
_entity_poly.type
_entity_poly.pdbx_seq_one_letter_code
_entity_poly.pdbx_strand_id
1 'polypeptide(L)'
;MTAPSGPPWRHVGRSAAALAASMGIGRFVYTPILPLMTAQAGLTAQGGAALATANYVGYLAGALAGALPAFRRPAVARASLVVIVLTLAAMPLTHNVILWLVLRLIAGIASAVTFVAAVGSVLHHLREHPAHLPGWAFGGIGGGIAISGVLVLILSTIGDWRTAWWCSAALAAVIAAGAWNMHPEPDQKSTMDTTRKGTRAFAALFTSYSLEGVGYIIAGTFLVAAIDQNSPGWLGSGAWVIVGLAATPSAALWAWLGRRWSRPWLLVVALLVQATGVALPALLDDTAGALTAAALFGGTFIGIATLALATGAELRFPRSVALLTGEN
;
A
#
# COMPACT_ATOMS: atom_id res chain seq x y z
N MET A 1 -20.69 -30.64 2.20
CA MET A 1 -19.29 -31.00 2.50
C MET A 1 -18.39 -29.89 2.00
N THR A 2 -17.95 -28.99 2.88
CA THR A 2 -16.97 -27.96 2.56
C THR A 2 -15.61 -28.63 2.35
N ALA A 3 -14.95 -28.36 1.22
CA ALA A 3 -13.59 -28.85 0.97
C ALA A 3 -12.67 -28.47 2.15
N PRO A 4 -11.68 -29.30 2.50
CA PRO A 4 -10.75 -28.97 3.57
C PRO A 4 -10.05 -27.64 3.24
N SER A 5 -10.30 -26.62 4.07
CA SER A 5 -9.59 -25.35 4.00
C SER A 5 -8.09 -25.64 4.14
N GLY A 6 -7.30 -25.18 3.17
CA GLY A 6 -5.84 -25.32 3.26
C GLY A 6 -5.31 -24.66 4.55
N PRO A 7 -4.08 -24.99 4.99
CA PRO A 7 -3.53 -24.39 6.20
C PRO A 7 -3.56 -22.85 6.11
N PRO A 8 -3.98 -22.13 7.17
CA PRO A 8 -4.27 -20.69 7.13
C PRO A 8 -3.10 -19.85 6.63
N TRP A 9 -1.87 -20.29 6.91
CA TRP A 9 -0.64 -19.64 6.44
C TRP A 9 -0.46 -19.66 4.91
N ARG A 10 -1.08 -20.59 4.18
CA ARG A 10 -1.09 -20.54 2.71
C ARG A 10 -1.95 -19.38 2.20
N HIS A 11 -3.08 -19.11 2.84
CA HIS A 11 -3.93 -17.96 2.49
C HIS A 11 -3.25 -16.64 2.85
N VAL A 12 -2.57 -16.59 4.00
CA VAL A 12 -1.71 -15.46 4.39
C VAL A 12 -0.63 -15.23 3.35
N GLY A 13 0.16 -16.25 3.00
CA GLY A 13 1.27 -16.11 2.05
C GLY A 13 0.83 -15.65 0.65
N ARG A 14 -0.26 -16.21 0.12
CA ARG A 14 -0.79 -15.82 -1.20
C ARG A 14 -1.32 -14.40 -1.22
N SER A 15 -2.04 -13.99 -0.17
CA SER A 15 -2.59 -12.64 -0.06
C SER A 15 -1.49 -11.62 0.21
N ALA A 16 -0.49 -11.98 1.03
CA ALA A 16 0.71 -11.18 1.25
C ALA A 16 1.50 -10.99 -0.04
N ALA A 17 1.67 -12.04 -0.85
CA ALA A 17 2.30 -11.92 -2.17
C ALA A 17 1.51 -11.00 -3.10
N ALA A 18 0.17 -11.10 -3.12
CA ALA A 18 -0.67 -10.22 -3.93
C ALA A 18 -0.48 -8.76 -3.54
N LEU A 19 -0.52 -8.47 -2.24
CA LEU A 19 -0.35 -7.13 -1.67
C LEU A 19 1.08 -6.60 -1.82
N ALA A 20 2.09 -7.46 -1.73
CA ALA A 20 3.48 -7.12 -1.99
C ALA A 20 3.69 -6.71 -3.44
N ALA A 21 3.18 -7.51 -4.39
CA ALA A 21 3.31 -7.22 -5.82
C ALA A 21 2.51 -5.97 -6.22
N SER A 22 1.27 -5.82 -5.74
CA SER A 22 0.39 -4.75 -6.18
C SER A 22 0.64 -3.42 -5.49
N MET A 23 0.77 -3.42 -4.16
CA MET A 23 0.99 -2.20 -3.39
C MET A 23 2.48 -1.95 -3.19
N GLY A 24 3.16 -2.89 -2.53
CA GLY A 24 4.55 -2.72 -2.13
C GLY A 24 5.49 -2.41 -3.29
N ILE A 25 5.34 -3.12 -4.41
CA ILE A 25 6.08 -2.84 -5.64
C ILE A 25 5.25 -1.95 -6.57
N GLY A 26 4.11 -2.44 -7.09
CA GLY A 26 3.34 -1.78 -8.14
C GLY A 26 3.04 -0.29 -7.90
N ARG A 27 2.74 0.08 -6.65
CA ARG A 27 2.46 1.46 -6.26
C ARG A 27 3.68 2.15 -5.68
N PHE A 28 4.31 1.53 -4.68
CA PHE A 28 5.27 2.16 -3.78
C PHE A 28 6.73 2.11 -4.24
N VAL A 29 7.09 1.27 -5.23
CA VAL A 29 8.48 1.25 -5.77
C VAL A 29 8.88 2.57 -6.44
N TYR A 30 7.89 3.38 -6.81
CA TYR A 30 8.15 4.69 -7.38
C TYR A 30 8.92 5.61 -6.43
N THR A 31 8.68 5.52 -5.12
CA THR A 31 9.33 6.36 -4.11
C THR A 31 10.86 6.30 -4.19
N PRO A 32 11.51 5.11 -4.09
CA PRO A 32 12.97 5.04 -4.18
C PRO A 32 13.50 5.26 -5.61
N ILE A 33 12.68 5.05 -6.65
CA ILE A 33 13.09 5.30 -8.06
C ILE A 33 13.02 6.79 -8.42
N LEU A 34 12.15 7.57 -7.78
CA LEU A 34 11.92 8.98 -8.09
C LEU A 34 13.21 9.82 -8.12
N PRO A 35 14.12 9.75 -7.12
CA PRO A 35 15.40 10.47 -7.18
C PRO A 35 16.23 10.13 -8.42
N LEU A 36 16.27 8.84 -8.82
CA LEU A 36 16.98 8.41 -10.03
C LEU A 36 16.36 9.02 -11.29
N MET A 37 15.03 9.06 -11.39
CA MET A 37 14.36 9.68 -12.54
C MET A 37 14.56 11.20 -12.59
N THR A 38 14.57 11.87 -11.44
CA THR A 38 14.86 13.31 -11.38
C THR A 38 16.31 13.60 -11.79
N ALA A 39 17.27 12.78 -11.34
CA ALA A 39 18.67 12.95 -11.68
C ALA A 39 19.02 12.55 -13.13
N GLN A 40 18.39 11.50 -13.67
CA GLN A 40 18.85 10.82 -14.88
C GLN A 40 17.86 10.88 -16.06
N ALA A 41 16.57 11.09 -15.80
CA ALA A 41 15.51 11.10 -16.82
C ALA A 41 14.95 12.50 -17.10
N GLY A 42 15.47 13.53 -16.43
CA GLY A 42 15.00 14.92 -16.55
C GLY A 42 13.62 15.16 -15.94
N LEU A 43 13.17 14.28 -15.03
CA LEU A 43 11.86 14.40 -14.40
C LEU A 43 11.86 15.55 -13.37
N THR A 44 11.07 16.59 -13.63
CA THR A 44 10.91 17.71 -12.70
C THR A 44 10.18 17.28 -11.42
N ALA A 45 10.34 18.04 -10.33
CA ALA A 45 9.63 17.78 -9.08
C ALA A 45 8.09 17.79 -9.27
N GLN A 46 7.58 18.73 -10.08
CA GLN A 46 6.17 18.81 -10.43
C GLN A 46 5.72 17.59 -11.27
N GLY A 47 6.55 17.14 -12.21
CA GLY A 47 6.31 15.90 -12.95
C GLY A 47 6.26 14.69 -12.03
N GLY A 48 7.17 14.60 -11.06
CA GLY A 48 7.19 13.55 -10.05
C GLY A 48 5.92 13.51 -9.20
N ALA A 49 5.47 14.68 -8.73
CA ALA A 49 4.20 14.83 -8.02
C ALA A 49 2.99 14.42 -8.88
N ALA A 50 3.00 14.77 -10.18
CA ALA A 50 1.93 14.42 -11.10
C ALA A 50 1.85 12.91 -11.36
N LEU A 51 2.99 12.24 -11.54
CA LEU A 51 3.08 10.77 -11.70
C LEU A 51 2.56 10.04 -10.46
N ALA A 52 2.89 10.55 -9.28
CA ALA A 52 2.35 10.02 -8.03
C ALA A 52 0.82 10.21 -8.00
N THR A 53 0.34 11.44 -8.21
CA THR A 53 -1.09 11.79 -8.23
C THR A 53 -1.89 10.95 -9.21
N ALA A 54 -1.38 10.72 -10.43
CA ALA A 54 -2.04 9.87 -11.42
C ALA A 54 -2.24 8.44 -10.89
N ASN A 55 -1.26 7.87 -10.20
CA ASN A 55 -1.41 6.56 -9.57
C ASN A 55 -2.48 6.56 -8.49
N TYR A 56 -2.53 7.58 -7.64
CA TYR A 56 -3.55 7.73 -6.59
C TYR A 56 -4.96 7.89 -7.15
N VAL A 57 -5.14 8.74 -8.17
CA VAL A 57 -6.43 8.88 -8.88
C VAL A 57 -6.87 7.55 -9.50
N GLY A 58 -5.93 6.84 -10.12
CA GLY A 58 -6.20 5.51 -10.67
C GLY A 58 -6.59 4.52 -9.58
N TYR A 59 -5.91 4.56 -8.44
CA TYR A 59 -6.19 3.70 -7.31
C TYR A 59 -7.59 3.94 -6.74
N LEU A 60 -7.99 5.19 -6.54
CA LEU A 60 -9.35 5.56 -6.13
C LEU A 60 -10.40 5.00 -7.11
N ALA A 61 -10.20 5.20 -8.42
CA ALA A 61 -11.09 4.67 -9.44
C ALA A 61 -11.15 3.13 -9.41
N GLY A 62 -10.02 2.46 -9.24
CA GLY A 62 -9.94 1.01 -9.15
C GLY A 62 -10.58 0.46 -7.88
N ALA A 63 -10.51 1.16 -6.75
CA ALA A 63 -11.16 0.76 -5.50
C ALA A 63 -12.69 0.80 -5.63
N LEU A 64 -13.21 1.87 -6.26
CA LEU A 64 -14.64 2.00 -6.59
C LEU A 64 -15.09 0.89 -7.55
N ALA A 65 -14.30 0.58 -8.58
CA ALA A 65 -14.58 -0.52 -9.50
C ALA A 65 -14.53 -1.89 -8.80
N GLY A 66 -13.54 -2.12 -7.92
CA GLY A 66 -13.36 -3.34 -7.13
C GLY A 66 -14.52 -3.62 -6.15
N ALA A 67 -15.33 -2.62 -5.83
CA ALA A 67 -16.57 -2.81 -5.07
C ALA A 67 -17.62 -3.63 -5.84
N LEU A 68 -17.55 -3.68 -7.17
CA LEU A 68 -18.49 -4.41 -8.01
C LEU A 68 -18.11 -5.91 -8.10
N PRO A 69 -19.08 -6.84 -8.03
CA PRO A 69 -18.81 -8.28 -8.08
C PRO A 69 -18.03 -8.74 -9.31
N ALA A 70 -18.19 -8.06 -10.45
CA ALA A 70 -17.48 -8.37 -11.69
C ALA A 70 -15.94 -8.25 -11.55
N PHE A 71 -15.47 -7.30 -10.74
CA PHE A 71 -14.04 -7.03 -10.54
C PHE A 71 -13.41 -7.88 -9.44
N ARG A 72 -14.22 -8.63 -8.68
CA ARG A 72 -13.75 -9.52 -7.60
C ARG A 72 -13.44 -10.94 -8.09
N ARG A 73 -13.48 -11.19 -9.40
CA ARG A 73 -13.22 -12.53 -9.96
C ARG A 73 -11.72 -12.86 -9.90
N PRO A 74 -11.33 -14.12 -9.64
CA PRO A 74 -9.92 -14.53 -9.67
C PRO A 74 -9.20 -14.17 -10.98
N ALA A 75 -9.89 -14.29 -12.12
CA ALA A 75 -9.35 -13.92 -13.43
C ALA A 75 -9.03 -12.42 -13.52
N VAL A 76 -9.85 -11.55 -12.92
CA VAL A 76 -9.60 -10.11 -12.90
C VAL A 76 -8.42 -9.78 -12.00
N ALA A 77 -8.32 -10.38 -10.81
CA ALA A 77 -7.16 -10.19 -9.94
C ALA A 77 -5.84 -10.62 -10.62
N ARG A 78 -5.84 -11.75 -11.34
CA ARG A 78 -4.67 -12.18 -12.13
C ARG A 78 -4.35 -11.23 -13.27
N ALA A 79 -5.36 -10.79 -14.02
CA ALA A 79 -5.18 -9.81 -15.08
C ALA A 79 -4.59 -8.49 -14.53
N SER A 80 -5.07 -8.03 -13.37
CA SER A 80 -4.55 -6.85 -12.69
C SER A 80 -3.07 -7.02 -12.28
N LEU A 81 -2.68 -8.17 -11.73
CA LEU A 81 -1.27 -8.46 -11.44
C LEU A 81 -0.39 -8.39 -12.71
N VAL A 82 -0.86 -8.95 -13.83
CA VAL A 82 -0.16 -8.86 -15.12
C VAL A 82 -0.07 -7.42 -15.59
N VAL A 83 -1.14 -6.65 -15.51
CA VAL A 83 -1.16 -5.22 -15.87
C VAL A 83 -0.16 -4.42 -15.03
N ILE A 84 -0.04 -4.69 -13.74
CA ILE A 84 0.97 -4.05 -12.87
C ILE A 84 2.38 -4.35 -13.38
N VAL A 85 2.71 -5.61 -13.65
CA VAL A 85 4.02 -6.00 -14.20
C VAL A 85 4.31 -5.30 -15.53
N LEU A 86 3.34 -5.30 -16.45
CA LEU A 86 3.50 -4.69 -17.77
C LEU A 86 3.66 -3.18 -17.70
N THR A 87 2.89 -2.50 -16.83
CA THR A 87 3.02 -1.04 -16.66
C THR A 87 4.37 -0.66 -16.04
N LEU A 88 4.87 -1.43 -15.07
CA LEU A 88 6.22 -1.25 -14.53
C LEU A 88 7.29 -1.45 -15.62
N ALA A 89 7.18 -2.50 -16.43
CA ALA A 89 8.12 -2.80 -17.51
C ALA A 89 8.08 -1.76 -18.65
N ALA A 90 6.95 -1.06 -18.82
CA ALA A 90 6.75 -0.03 -19.83
C ALA A 90 7.30 1.36 -19.44
N MET A 91 7.42 1.67 -18.14
CA MET A 91 7.99 2.93 -17.65
C MET A 91 9.33 3.32 -18.31
N PRO A 92 10.33 2.42 -18.45
CA PRO A 92 11.62 2.76 -19.03
C PRO A 92 11.64 2.90 -20.57
N LEU A 93 10.55 2.53 -21.25
CA LEU A 93 10.45 2.52 -22.71
C LEU A 93 10.20 3.92 -23.32
N THR A 94 9.98 4.93 -22.49
CA THR A 94 9.63 6.27 -22.93
C THR A 94 10.22 7.34 -22.00
N HIS A 95 10.31 8.57 -22.50
CA HIS A 95 10.55 9.79 -21.71
C HIS A 95 9.36 10.74 -21.74
N ASN A 96 8.24 10.33 -22.35
CA ASN A 96 7.06 11.16 -22.45
C ASN A 96 6.29 11.15 -21.12
N VAL A 97 6.22 12.31 -20.47
CA VAL A 97 5.54 12.49 -19.18
C VAL A 97 4.06 12.08 -19.24
N ILE A 98 3.36 12.35 -20.35
CA ILE A 98 1.96 11.96 -20.51
C ILE A 98 1.83 10.44 -20.52
N LEU A 99 2.73 9.73 -21.21
CA LEU A 99 2.73 8.27 -21.19
C LEU A 99 3.04 7.73 -19.79
N TRP A 100 3.98 8.32 -19.05
CA TRP A 100 4.21 7.95 -17.66
C TRP A 100 2.98 8.18 -16.77
N LEU A 101 2.26 9.28 -16.95
CA LEU A 101 1.00 9.54 -16.23
C LEU A 101 -0.05 8.45 -16.51
N VAL A 102 -0.23 8.08 -17.78
CA VAL A 102 -1.17 7.01 -18.17
C VAL A 102 -0.75 5.66 -17.58
N LEU A 103 0.54 5.31 -17.64
CA LEU A 103 1.05 4.07 -17.04
C LEU A 103 0.83 4.05 -15.53
N ARG A 104 1.12 5.16 -14.83
CA ARG A 104 0.90 5.28 -13.39
C ARG A 104 -0.57 5.19 -13.02
N LEU A 105 -1.46 5.82 -13.80
CA LEU A 105 -2.92 5.72 -13.63
C LEU A 105 -3.40 4.26 -13.75
N ILE A 106 -3.01 3.57 -14.82
CA ILE A 106 -3.40 2.16 -15.05
C ILE A 106 -2.86 1.26 -13.94
N ALA A 107 -1.59 1.45 -13.54
CA ALA A 107 -1.00 0.72 -12.42
C ALA A 107 -1.79 0.95 -11.12
N GLY A 108 -2.26 2.18 -10.88
CA GLY A 108 -3.10 2.52 -9.74
C GLY A 108 -4.41 1.74 -9.72
N ILE A 109 -5.14 1.74 -10.85
CA ILE A 109 -6.40 0.99 -11.01
C ILE A 109 -6.17 -0.49 -10.72
N ALA A 110 -5.17 -1.09 -11.36
CA ALA A 110 -4.86 -2.51 -11.19
C ALA A 110 -4.42 -2.84 -9.76
N SER A 111 -3.69 -1.94 -9.11
CA SER A 111 -3.26 -2.10 -7.71
C SER A 111 -4.46 -2.15 -6.76
N ALA A 112 -5.43 -1.25 -6.92
CA ALA A 112 -6.63 -1.21 -6.11
C ALA A 112 -7.53 -2.43 -6.33
N VAL A 113 -7.73 -2.85 -7.58
CA VAL A 113 -8.52 -4.05 -7.90
C VAL A 113 -7.90 -5.28 -7.24
N THR A 114 -6.58 -5.42 -7.31
CA THR A 114 -5.85 -6.52 -6.65
C THR A 114 -5.94 -6.42 -5.13
N PHE A 115 -5.82 -5.21 -4.56
CA PHE A 115 -5.94 -4.96 -3.13
C PHE A 115 -7.32 -5.38 -2.61
N VAL A 116 -8.41 -4.91 -3.23
CA VAL A 116 -9.79 -5.27 -2.82
C VAL A 116 -10.02 -6.78 -2.91
N ALA A 117 -9.50 -7.43 -3.95
CA ALA A 117 -9.57 -8.88 -4.11
C ALA A 117 -8.79 -9.63 -3.00
N ALA A 118 -7.57 -9.17 -2.67
CA ALA A 118 -6.74 -9.74 -1.62
C ALA A 118 -7.38 -9.57 -0.23
N VAL A 119 -7.90 -8.38 0.07
CA VAL A 119 -8.64 -8.11 1.32
C VAL A 119 -9.86 -9.02 1.44
N GLY A 120 -10.64 -9.19 0.37
CA GLY A 120 -11.76 -10.13 0.34
C GLY A 120 -11.34 -11.56 0.64
N SER A 121 -10.23 -12.01 0.05
CA SER A 121 -9.67 -13.35 0.32
C SER A 121 -9.24 -13.51 1.77
N VAL A 122 -8.54 -12.51 2.34
CA VAL A 122 -8.09 -12.47 3.73
C VAL A 122 -9.26 -12.52 4.70
N LEU A 123 -10.25 -11.63 4.53
CA LEU A 123 -11.40 -11.55 5.43
C LEU A 123 -12.29 -12.79 5.36
N HIS A 124 -12.37 -13.46 4.20
CA HIS A 124 -13.12 -14.69 4.06
C HIS A 124 -12.42 -15.88 4.73
N HIS A 125 -11.17 -16.16 4.33
CA HIS A 125 -10.46 -17.37 4.74
C HIS A 125 -9.88 -17.30 6.14
N LEU A 126 -9.66 -16.10 6.69
CA LEU A 126 -9.06 -15.89 8.01
C LEU A 126 -10.06 -15.45 9.08
N ARG A 127 -11.37 -15.47 8.78
CA ARG A 127 -12.43 -14.99 9.69
C ARG A 127 -12.48 -15.73 11.03
N GLU A 128 -12.28 -17.04 11.00
CA GLU A 128 -12.35 -17.93 12.17
C GLU A 128 -10.99 -18.13 12.85
N HIS A 129 -9.97 -17.41 12.38
CA HIS A 129 -8.60 -17.55 12.85
C HIS A 129 -8.17 -16.36 13.74
N PRO A 130 -7.08 -16.50 14.52
CA PRO A 130 -6.56 -15.42 15.36
C PRO A 130 -6.41 -14.08 14.63
N ALA A 131 -6.83 -12.99 15.27
CA ALA A 131 -6.89 -11.65 14.69
C ALA A 131 -5.55 -11.09 14.14
N HIS A 132 -4.41 -11.67 14.53
CA HIS A 132 -3.10 -11.28 13.99
C HIS A 132 -2.83 -11.82 12.57
N LEU A 133 -3.49 -12.92 12.14
CA LEU A 133 -3.21 -13.56 10.85
C LEU A 133 -3.56 -12.67 9.64
N PRO A 134 -4.72 -11.99 9.61
CA PRO A 134 -4.98 -10.95 8.61
C PRO A 134 -3.90 -9.88 8.60
N GLY A 135 -3.41 -9.46 9.76
CA GLY A 135 -2.35 -8.46 9.90
C GLY A 135 -1.06 -8.88 9.19
N TRP A 136 -0.65 -10.15 9.28
CA TRP A 136 0.50 -10.67 8.55
C TRP A 136 0.28 -10.72 7.03
N ALA A 137 -0.95 -10.91 6.56
CA ALA A 137 -1.26 -10.80 5.14
C ALA A 137 -1.06 -9.37 4.64
N PHE A 138 -1.58 -8.38 5.38
CA PHE A 138 -1.32 -6.95 5.09
C PHE A 138 0.17 -6.58 5.19
N GLY A 139 0.94 -7.28 6.01
CA GLY A 139 2.39 -7.17 6.09
C GLY A 139 3.12 -7.40 4.77
N GLY A 140 2.49 -8.08 3.80
CA GLY A 140 3.01 -8.20 2.44
C GLY A 140 3.29 -6.86 1.77
N ILE A 141 2.48 -5.82 2.03
CA ILE A 141 2.72 -4.46 1.54
C ILE A 141 4.09 -3.96 2.04
N GLY A 142 4.33 -4.07 3.35
CA GLY A 142 5.60 -3.69 3.97
C GLY A 142 6.78 -4.51 3.44
N GLY A 143 6.59 -5.82 3.23
CA GLY A 143 7.61 -6.68 2.64
C GLY A 143 7.98 -6.24 1.21
N GLY A 144 6.99 -5.89 0.38
CA GLY A 144 7.24 -5.35 -0.95
C GLY A 144 7.96 -3.99 -0.94
N ILE A 145 7.63 -3.11 0.01
CA ILE A 145 8.34 -1.84 0.24
C ILE A 145 9.81 -2.11 0.63
N ALA A 146 10.05 -3.02 1.58
CA ALA A 146 11.40 -3.32 2.04
C ALA A 146 12.26 -3.91 0.92
N ILE A 147 11.74 -4.92 0.20
CA ILE A 147 12.48 -5.57 -0.89
C ILE A 147 12.73 -4.58 -2.05
N SER A 148 11.77 -3.73 -2.39
CA SER A 148 11.97 -2.71 -3.42
C SER A 148 12.98 -1.63 -2.98
N GLY A 149 13.00 -1.26 -1.71
CA GLY A 149 14.04 -0.40 -1.13
C GLY A 149 15.44 -1.01 -1.25
N VAL A 150 15.60 -2.29 -0.88
CA VAL A 150 16.88 -3.00 -1.03
C VAL A 150 17.29 -3.08 -2.50
N LEU A 151 16.34 -3.38 -3.39
CA LEU A 151 16.58 -3.46 -4.82
C LEU A 151 17.13 -2.13 -5.36
N VAL A 152 16.47 -1.01 -5.06
CA VAL A 152 16.90 0.30 -5.55
C VAL A 152 18.16 0.78 -4.85
N LEU A 153 18.36 0.46 -3.57
CA LEU A 153 19.62 0.72 -2.86
C LEU A 153 20.80 0.09 -3.59
N ILE A 154 20.69 -1.18 -3.98
CA ILE A 154 21.74 -1.88 -4.75
C ILE A 154 21.87 -1.23 -6.13
N LEU A 155 20.76 -1.06 -6.86
CA LEU A 155 20.79 -0.55 -8.24
C LEU A 155 21.25 0.90 -8.36
N SER A 156 21.09 1.71 -7.32
CA SER A 156 21.59 3.10 -7.30
C SER A 156 23.12 3.18 -7.46
N THR A 157 23.84 2.08 -7.19
CA THR A 157 25.31 2.01 -7.31
C THR A 157 25.79 1.38 -8.61
N ILE A 158 24.97 0.56 -9.29
CA ILE A 158 25.39 -0.26 -10.44
C ILE A 158 24.52 -0.08 -11.69
N GLY A 159 23.40 0.64 -11.59
CA GLY A 159 22.41 0.77 -12.65
C GLY A 159 21.78 2.16 -12.72
N ASP A 160 20.86 2.31 -13.67
CA ASP A 160 20.13 3.54 -13.94
C ASP A 160 18.65 3.41 -13.55
N TRP A 161 17.91 4.52 -13.69
CA TRP A 161 16.47 4.56 -13.43
C TRP A 161 15.69 3.53 -14.27
N ARG A 162 16.15 3.19 -15.48
CA ARG A 162 15.50 2.18 -16.31
C ARG A 162 15.68 0.78 -15.76
N THR A 163 16.91 0.45 -15.40
CA THR A 163 17.27 -0.82 -14.77
C THR A 163 16.47 -1.02 -13.49
N ALA A 164 16.29 0.04 -12.69
CA ALA A 164 15.44 0.02 -11.51
C ALA A 164 13.99 -0.37 -11.81
N TRP A 165 13.37 0.18 -12.86
CA TRP A 165 12.02 -0.21 -13.28
C TRP A 165 11.93 -1.64 -13.80
N TRP A 166 12.86 -2.06 -14.67
CA TRP A 166 12.84 -3.43 -15.22
C TRP A 166 13.06 -4.49 -14.15
N CYS A 167 14.02 -4.28 -13.25
CA CYS A 167 14.21 -5.18 -12.11
C CYS A 167 13.01 -5.19 -11.17
N SER A 168 12.36 -4.04 -10.96
CA SER A 168 11.12 -3.96 -10.17
C SER A 168 9.97 -4.71 -10.84
N ALA A 169 9.85 -4.64 -12.17
CA ALA A 169 8.87 -5.40 -12.94
C ALA A 169 9.13 -6.91 -12.85
N ALA A 170 10.38 -7.34 -12.99
CA ALA A 170 10.78 -8.74 -12.84
C ALA A 170 10.49 -9.26 -11.42
N LEU A 171 10.84 -8.48 -10.39
CA LEU A 171 10.54 -8.81 -9.00
C LEU A 171 9.02 -8.89 -8.76
N ALA A 172 8.24 -7.93 -9.26
CA ALA A 172 6.79 -7.96 -9.20
C ALA A 172 6.21 -9.21 -9.87
N ALA A 173 6.76 -9.64 -11.00
CA ALA A 173 6.34 -10.86 -11.70
C ALA A 173 6.58 -12.13 -10.86
N VAL A 174 7.76 -12.23 -10.24
CA VAL A 174 8.11 -13.36 -9.35
C VAL A 174 7.17 -13.42 -8.15
N ILE A 175 6.93 -12.28 -7.49
CA ILE A 175 6.02 -12.22 -6.34
C ILE A 175 4.57 -12.48 -6.78
N ALA A 176 4.14 -11.94 -7.92
CA ALA A 176 2.81 -12.18 -8.48
C ALA A 176 2.57 -13.67 -8.80
N ALA A 177 3.60 -14.43 -9.18
CA ALA A 177 3.49 -15.88 -9.34
C ALA A 177 3.12 -16.58 -8.02
N GLY A 178 3.64 -16.11 -6.88
CA GLY A 178 3.25 -16.57 -5.54
C GLY A 178 1.79 -16.24 -5.20
N ALA A 179 1.26 -15.16 -5.75
CA ALA A 179 -0.14 -14.74 -5.61
C ALA A 179 -1.10 -15.43 -6.61
N TRP A 180 -0.60 -16.15 -7.62
CA TRP A 180 -1.40 -16.60 -8.77
C TRP A 180 -2.59 -17.49 -8.39
N ASN A 181 -2.43 -18.28 -7.33
CA ASN A 181 -3.46 -19.18 -6.79
C ASN A 181 -4.25 -18.55 -5.63
N MET A 182 -4.22 -17.22 -5.49
CA MET A 182 -5.15 -16.49 -4.63
C MET A 182 -6.56 -16.62 -5.21
N HIS A 183 -7.50 -17.01 -4.36
CA HIS A 183 -8.91 -17.09 -4.70
C HIS A 183 -9.63 -16.00 -3.89
N PRO A 184 -9.97 -14.87 -4.53
CA PRO A 184 -10.90 -13.92 -3.96
C PRO A 184 -12.27 -14.57 -3.97
N GLU A 185 -12.81 -14.85 -2.79
CA GLU A 185 -14.17 -15.39 -2.71
C GLU A 185 -15.17 -14.23 -2.85
N PRO A 186 -16.27 -14.40 -3.61
CA PRO A 186 -17.36 -13.45 -3.59
C PRO A 186 -17.85 -13.31 -2.15
N ASP A 187 -17.90 -12.07 -1.67
CA ASP A 187 -18.49 -11.76 -0.37
C ASP A 187 -19.86 -12.44 -0.29
N GLN A 188 -20.08 -13.28 0.73
CA GLN A 188 -21.42 -13.74 1.05
C GLN A 188 -22.26 -12.47 1.20
N LYS A 189 -23.41 -12.41 0.50
CA LYS A 189 -24.36 -11.29 0.59
C LYS A 189 -24.49 -10.90 2.06
N SER A 190 -23.77 -9.86 2.49
CA SER A 190 -24.03 -9.24 3.76
C SER A 190 -25.40 -8.62 3.56
N THR A 191 -26.41 -9.24 4.15
CA THR A 191 -27.70 -8.61 4.43
C THR A 191 -27.39 -7.45 5.38
N MET A 192 -26.83 -6.37 4.84
CA MET A 192 -26.62 -5.15 5.58
C MET A 192 -28.00 -4.58 5.84
N ASP A 193 -28.40 -4.70 7.10
CA ASP A 193 -29.53 -4.01 7.67
C ASP A 193 -29.40 -2.52 7.33
N THR A 194 -30.41 -1.93 6.68
CA THR A 194 -30.40 -0.56 6.15
C THR A 194 -30.46 0.52 7.24
N THR A 195 -30.13 0.17 8.48
CA THR A 195 -30.20 1.08 9.62
C THR A 195 -29.07 2.11 9.52
N ARG A 196 -29.44 3.34 9.11
CA ARG A 196 -28.64 4.56 9.27
C ARG A 196 -28.33 4.80 10.76
N LYS A 197 -27.30 4.16 11.29
CA LYS A 197 -26.69 4.54 12.58
C LYS A 197 -25.27 5.03 12.32
N GLY A 198 -24.92 6.20 12.85
CA GLY A 198 -23.54 6.67 12.88
C GLY A 198 -23.06 7.59 11.75
N THR A 199 -23.93 8.32 11.04
CA THR A 199 -23.51 9.23 9.94
C THR A 199 -22.41 10.22 10.35
N ARG A 200 -22.47 10.79 11.57
CA ARG A 200 -21.43 11.69 12.09
C ARG A 200 -20.12 10.97 12.40
N ALA A 201 -20.18 9.78 12.99
CA ALA A 201 -19.00 8.98 13.30
C ALA A 201 -18.31 8.47 12.03
N PHE A 202 -19.09 8.05 11.02
CA PHE A 202 -18.57 7.68 9.72
C PHE A 202 -17.99 8.89 8.98
N ALA A 203 -18.65 10.05 9.02
CA ALA A 203 -18.11 11.28 8.43
C ALA A 203 -16.77 11.68 9.09
N ALA A 204 -16.68 11.62 10.42
CA ALA A 204 -15.44 11.89 11.14
C ALA A 204 -14.33 10.90 10.76
N LEU A 205 -14.64 9.59 10.73
CA LEU A 205 -13.70 8.56 10.29
C LEU A 205 -13.23 8.82 8.87
N PHE A 206 -14.17 9.00 7.93
CA PHE A 206 -13.88 9.26 6.52
C PHE A 206 -13.01 10.50 6.36
N THR A 207 -13.39 11.63 6.97
CA THR A 207 -12.60 12.87 6.90
C THR A 207 -11.20 12.69 7.50
N SER A 208 -11.08 12.06 8.68
CA SER A 208 -9.77 11.82 9.30
C SER A 208 -8.87 10.95 8.44
N TYR A 209 -9.47 9.95 7.80
CA TYR A 209 -8.77 8.99 6.97
C TYR A 209 -8.39 9.56 5.61
N SER A 210 -9.25 10.39 5.00
CA SER A 210 -8.91 11.15 3.79
C SER A 210 -7.77 12.14 4.04
N LEU A 211 -7.79 12.83 5.19
CA LEU A 211 -6.72 13.76 5.56
C LEU A 211 -5.40 13.02 5.81
N GLU A 212 -5.45 11.85 6.46
CA GLU A 212 -4.27 10.98 6.59
C GLU A 212 -3.79 10.51 5.21
N GLY A 213 -4.69 10.08 4.34
CA GLY A 213 -4.47 9.79 2.92
C GLY A 213 -3.60 10.84 2.24
N VAL A 214 -4.07 12.08 2.24
CA VAL A 214 -3.35 13.22 1.64
C VAL A 214 -1.95 13.40 2.27
N GLY A 215 -1.84 13.34 3.60
CA GLY A 215 -0.58 13.55 4.32
C GLY A 215 0.44 12.43 4.06
N TYR A 216 0.03 11.18 4.19
CA TYR A 216 0.92 10.03 4.03
C TYR A 216 1.40 9.93 2.58
N ILE A 217 0.57 10.28 1.60
CA ILE A 217 0.94 10.27 0.18
C ILE A 217 2.13 11.18 -0.07
N ILE A 218 2.09 12.41 0.46
CA ILE A 218 3.18 13.37 0.30
C ILE A 218 4.42 12.85 1.03
N ALA A 219 4.26 12.49 2.31
CA ALA A 219 5.36 12.00 3.14
C ALA A 219 6.04 10.78 2.51
N GLY A 220 5.27 9.76 2.15
CA GLY A 220 5.76 8.51 1.58
C GLY A 220 6.30 8.62 0.15
N THR A 221 5.76 9.51 -0.68
CA THR A 221 6.26 9.69 -2.06
C THR A 221 7.61 10.40 -2.08
N PHE A 222 7.76 11.42 -1.24
CA PHE A 222 8.94 12.29 -1.25
C PHE A 222 9.96 11.95 -0.16
N LEU A 223 9.72 10.95 0.70
CA LEU A 223 10.62 10.59 1.81
C LEU A 223 12.07 10.42 1.35
N VAL A 224 12.29 9.57 0.34
CA VAL A 224 13.65 9.26 -0.16
C VAL A 224 14.28 10.51 -0.76
N ALA A 225 13.54 11.23 -1.60
CA ALA A 225 14.01 12.45 -2.24
C ALA A 225 14.30 13.58 -1.24
N ALA A 226 13.58 13.64 -0.11
CA ALA A 226 13.81 14.62 0.95
C ALA A 226 15.09 14.29 1.73
N ILE A 227 15.33 13.01 2.04
CA ILE A 227 16.53 12.57 2.75
C ILE A 227 17.79 12.76 1.88
N ASP A 228 17.71 12.39 0.60
CA ASP A 228 18.85 12.43 -0.33
C ASP A 228 19.27 13.86 -0.72
N GLN A 229 18.45 14.89 -0.44
CA GLN A 229 18.83 16.29 -0.72
C GLN A 229 20.03 16.75 0.12
N ASN A 230 20.09 16.33 1.39
CA ASN A 230 21.10 16.77 2.35
C ASN A 230 21.98 15.63 2.86
N SER A 231 21.84 14.42 2.30
CA SER A 231 22.51 13.21 2.78
C SER A 231 23.07 12.38 1.62
N PRO A 232 24.00 11.45 1.88
CA PRO A 232 24.42 10.48 0.87
C PRO A 232 23.22 9.68 0.33
N GLY A 233 23.15 9.47 -0.99
CA GLY A 233 21.99 8.84 -1.64
C GLY A 233 21.64 7.41 -1.21
N TRP A 234 22.55 6.72 -0.52
CA TRP A 234 22.24 5.41 0.08
C TRP A 234 21.31 5.53 1.29
N LEU A 235 21.29 6.69 1.95
CA LEU A 235 20.51 6.90 3.17
C LEU A 235 19.02 6.96 2.90
N GLY A 236 18.57 7.63 1.83
CA GLY A 236 17.15 7.67 1.46
C GLY A 236 16.62 6.28 1.15
N SER A 237 17.32 5.52 0.30
CA SER A 237 16.93 4.14 -0.01
C SER A 237 16.98 3.23 1.23
N GLY A 238 17.96 3.41 2.12
CA GLY A 238 18.03 2.73 3.42
C GLY A 238 16.86 3.07 4.34
N ALA A 239 16.45 4.33 4.40
CA ALA A 239 15.26 4.76 5.15
C ALA A 239 14.00 4.11 4.59
N TRP A 240 13.88 3.95 3.27
CA TRP A 240 12.76 3.23 2.65
C TRP A 240 12.71 1.74 3.04
N VAL A 241 13.88 1.09 3.17
CA VAL A 241 13.96 -0.27 3.72
C VAL A 241 13.41 -0.31 5.14
N ILE A 242 13.77 0.67 5.99
CA ILE A 242 13.24 0.78 7.35
C ILE A 242 11.72 0.98 7.36
N VAL A 243 11.17 1.83 6.48
CA VAL A 243 9.71 1.97 6.30
C VAL A 243 9.08 0.60 6.06
N GLY A 244 9.59 -0.17 5.11
CA GLY A 244 9.04 -1.48 4.77
C GLY A 244 9.16 -2.50 5.91
N LEU A 245 10.30 -2.53 6.61
CA LEU A 245 10.51 -3.42 7.74
C LEU A 245 9.58 -3.08 8.92
N ALA A 246 9.36 -1.80 9.20
CA ALA A 246 8.42 -1.35 10.23
C ALA A 246 6.96 -1.59 9.83
N ALA A 247 6.63 -1.45 8.54
CA ALA A 247 5.30 -1.67 7.99
C ALA A 247 4.89 -3.15 7.97
N THR A 248 5.84 -4.07 7.81
CA THR A 248 5.58 -5.51 7.73
C THR A 248 4.83 -6.06 8.95
N PRO A 249 5.25 -5.83 10.20
CA PRO A 249 4.51 -6.26 11.38
C PRO A 249 3.39 -5.28 11.79
N SER A 250 3.33 -4.08 11.21
CA SER A 250 2.46 -2.98 11.67
C SER A 250 1.00 -3.42 11.85
N ALA A 251 0.37 -3.94 10.80
CA ALA A 251 -1.03 -4.35 10.87
C ALA A 251 -1.30 -5.44 11.93
N ALA A 252 -0.37 -6.40 12.08
CA ALA A 252 -0.48 -7.43 13.11
C ALA A 252 -0.32 -6.87 14.53
N LEU A 253 0.61 -5.92 14.70
CA LEU A 253 0.83 -5.20 15.95
C LEU A 253 -0.41 -4.41 16.35
N TRP A 254 -0.94 -3.55 15.47
CA TRP A 254 -2.13 -2.74 15.77
C TRP A 254 -3.38 -3.59 16.01
N ALA A 255 -3.55 -4.69 15.27
CA ALA A 255 -4.63 -5.65 15.55
C ALA A 255 -4.47 -6.33 16.93
N TRP A 256 -3.24 -6.66 17.33
CA TRP A 256 -2.95 -7.22 18.65
C TRP A 256 -3.24 -6.21 19.77
N LEU A 257 -2.82 -4.95 19.60
CA LEU A 257 -3.12 -3.85 20.53
C LEU A 257 -4.64 -3.63 20.66
N GLY A 258 -5.39 -3.82 19.56
CA GLY A 258 -6.86 -3.76 19.52
C GLY A 258 -7.59 -4.78 20.39
N ARG A 259 -6.87 -5.78 20.96
CA ARG A 259 -7.44 -6.68 21.97
C ARG A 259 -7.44 -6.09 23.39
N ARG A 260 -6.61 -5.06 23.62
CA ARG A 260 -6.42 -4.41 24.93
C ARG A 260 -7.06 -3.03 24.99
N TRP A 261 -7.08 -2.31 23.87
CA TRP A 261 -7.61 -0.96 23.77
C TRP A 261 -8.67 -0.83 22.68
N SER A 262 -9.50 0.20 22.77
CA SER A 262 -10.54 0.47 21.77
C SER A 262 -9.92 0.94 20.44
N ARG A 263 -10.52 0.54 19.32
CA ARG A 263 -10.04 0.89 17.96
C ARG A 263 -10.00 2.40 17.70
N PRO A 264 -11.00 3.22 18.09
CA PRO A 264 -10.93 4.67 17.89
C PRO A 264 -9.77 5.32 18.64
N TRP A 265 -9.46 4.86 19.86
CA TRP A 265 -8.30 5.33 20.61
C TRP A 265 -7.01 4.99 19.86
N LEU A 266 -6.87 3.73 19.40
CA LEU A 266 -5.67 3.28 18.68
C LEU A 266 -5.47 4.04 17.38
N LEU A 267 -6.57 4.38 16.68
CA LEU A 267 -6.53 5.19 15.47
C LEU A 267 -5.97 6.60 15.77
N VAL A 268 -6.46 7.27 16.82
CA VAL A 268 -5.94 8.58 17.23
C VAL A 268 -4.45 8.50 17.55
N VAL A 269 -4.01 7.49 18.28
CA VAL A 269 -2.59 7.36 18.63
C VAL A 269 -1.73 7.00 17.45
N ALA A 270 -2.18 6.12 16.56
CA ALA A 270 -1.46 5.84 15.33
C ALA A 270 -1.30 7.10 14.47
N LEU A 271 -2.36 7.92 14.35
CA LEU A 271 -2.32 9.21 13.64
C LEU A 271 -1.34 10.20 14.29
N LEU A 272 -1.33 10.32 15.61
CA LEU A 272 -0.40 11.21 16.33
C LEU A 272 1.06 10.75 16.18
N VAL A 273 1.31 9.44 16.27
CA VAL A 273 2.64 8.86 16.07
C VAL A 273 3.11 9.10 14.63
N GLN A 274 2.24 8.90 13.64
CA GLN A 274 2.57 9.17 12.23
C GLN A 274 2.84 10.65 11.99
N ALA A 275 2.00 11.55 12.51
CA ALA A 275 2.18 12.99 12.39
C ALA A 275 3.51 13.44 13.01
N THR A 276 3.86 12.88 14.17
CA THR A 276 5.17 13.11 14.80
C THR A 276 6.31 12.62 13.90
N GLY A 277 6.18 11.41 13.33
CA GLY A 277 7.15 10.85 12.40
C GLY A 277 7.34 11.70 11.15
N VAL A 278 6.26 12.24 10.57
CA VAL A 278 6.31 13.10 9.38
C VAL A 278 6.88 14.49 9.71
N ALA A 279 6.62 15.02 10.90
CA ALA A 279 7.15 16.31 11.33
C ALA A 279 8.64 16.25 11.71
N LEU A 280 9.13 15.10 12.15
CA LEU A 280 10.47 14.95 12.73
C LEU A 280 11.61 15.40 11.78
N PRO A 281 11.62 15.08 10.48
CA PRO A 281 12.67 15.56 9.55
C PRO A 281 12.68 17.07 9.33
N ALA A 282 11.58 17.78 9.65
CA ALA A 282 11.54 19.24 9.59
C ALA A 282 12.08 19.90 10.87
N LEU A 283 12.27 19.12 11.93
CA LEU A 283 12.72 19.59 13.25
C LEU A 283 14.16 19.16 13.56
N LEU A 284 14.60 18.04 12.98
CA LEU A 284 15.91 17.44 13.19
C LEU A 284 16.64 17.31 11.85
N ASP A 285 17.78 17.98 11.72
CA ASP A 285 18.67 17.89 10.56
C ASP A 285 19.74 16.80 10.75
N ASP A 286 19.35 15.62 11.25
CA ASP A 286 20.27 14.52 11.50
C ASP A 286 19.77 13.17 10.94
N THR A 287 20.74 12.27 10.71
CA THR A 287 20.50 10.92 10.20
C THR A 287 19.57 10.13 11.12
N ALA A 288 19.73 10.27 12.43
CA ALA A 288 18.92 9.56 13.42
C ALA A 288 17.44 9.98 13.35
N GLY A 289 17.17 11.28 13.21
CA GLY A 289 15.84 11.84 13.02
C GLY A 289 15.17 11.30 11.75
N ALA A 290 15.89 11.25 10.62
CA ALA A 290 15.37 10.71 9.37
C ALA A 290 15.01 9.20 9.45
N LEU A 291 15.88 8.39 10.06
CA LEU A 291 15.62 6.95 10.22
C LEU A 291 14.49 6.69 11.23
N THR A 292 14.39 7.51 12.27
CA THR A 292 13.29 7.46 13.25
C THR A 292 11.97 7.84 12.59
N ALA A 293 11.95 8.91 11.79
CA ALA A 293 10.79 9.33 11.00
C ALA A 293 10.29 8.20 10.08
N ALA A 294 11.22 7.55 9.36
CA ALA A 294 10.93 6.42 8.50
C ALA A 294 10.31 5.24 9.28
N ALA A 295 10.87 4.90 10.45
CA ALA A 295 10.36 3.83 11.30
C ALA A 295 8.95 4.15 11.84
N LEU A 296 8.72 5.38 12.31
CA LEU A 296 7.43 5.82 12.80
C LEU A 296 6.37 5.81 11.70
N PHE A 297 6.69 6.37 10.53
CA PHE A 297 5.81 6.38 9.37
C PHE A 297 5.46 4.96 8.90
N GLY A 298 6.46 4.09 8.72
CA GLY A 298 6.27 2.70 8.33
C GLY A 298 5.45 1.92 9.37
N GLY A 299 5.73 2.13 10.66
CA GLY A 299 5.07 1.48 11.76
C GLY A 299 3.58 1.84 11.91
N THR A 300 3.11 2.93 11.31
CA THR A 300 1.73 3.41 11.49
C THR A 300 0.84 3.28 10.27
N PHE A 301 1.30 3.55 9.03
CA PHE A 301 0.36 3.80 7.91
C PHE A 301 -0.52 2.58 7.57
N ILE A 302 0.05 1.37 7.51
CA ILE A 302 -0.76 0.13 7.29
C ILE A 302 -1.65 -0.15 8.51
N GLY A 303 -1.15 0.13 9.71
CA GLY A 303 -1.91 0.05 10.95
C GLY A 303 -3.17 0.93 10.93
N ILE A 304 -3.01 2.20 10.53
CA ILE A 304 -4.10 3.18 10.38
C ILE A 304 -5.11 2.67 9.36
N ALA A 305 -4.65 2.21 8.19
CA ALA A 305 -5.51 1.64 7.16
C ALA A 305 -6.36 0.47 7.69
N THR A 306 -5.73 -0.49 8.37
CA THR A 306 -6.43 -1.67 8.89
C THR A 306 -7.37 -1.33 10.04
N LEU A 307 -6.99 -0.42 10.94
CA LEU A 307 -7.85 0.09 12.02
C LEU A 307 -9.07 0.83 11.45
N ALA A 308 -8.86 1.72 10.46
CA ALA A 308 -9.93 2.47 9.83
C ALA A 308 -10.93 1.57 9.11
N LEU A 309 -10.46 0.58 8.34
CA LEU A 309 -11.32 -0.42 7.69
C LEU A 309 -12.12 -1.22 8.72
N ALA A 310 -11.48 -1.64 9.82
CA ALA A 310 -12.14 -2.38 10.89
C ALA A 310 -13.21 -1.56 11.63
N THR A 311 -12.92 -0.28 11.92
CA THR A 311 -13.90 0.67 12.51
C THR A 311 -15.03 0.98 11.53
N GLY A 312 -14.74 1.16 10.25
CA GLY A 312 -15.74 1.40 9.21
C GLY A 312 -16.70 0.22 9.01
N ALA A 313 -16.22 -1.01 9.17
CA ALA A 313 -17.04 -2.22 9.15
C ALA A 313 -17.99 -2.30 10.37
N GLU A 314 -17.53 -1.88 11.55
CA GLU A 314 -18.36 -1.84 12.77
C GLU A 314 -19.48 -0.81 12.71
N LEU A 315 -19.24 0.32 12.05
CA LEU A 315 -20.24 1.38 11.87
C LEU A 315 -21.41 0.98 10.95
N ARG A 316 -21.34 -0.17 10.27
CA ARG A 316 -22.38 -0.70 9.35
C ARG A 316 -22.88 0.31 8.31
N PHE A 317 -22.05 1.28 7.92
CA PHE A 317 -22.41 2.25 6.90
C PHE A 317 -22.34 1.59 5.51
N PRO A 318 -23.34 1.77 4.63
CA PRO A 318 -23.34 1.16 3.30
C PRO A 318 -22.06 1.51 2.51
N ARG A 319 -21.37 0.50 1.96
CA ARG A 319 -20.13 0.65 1.18
C ARG A 319 -18.94 1.29 1.94
N SER A 320 -18.93 1.27 3.28
CA SER A 320 -17.85 1.84 4.09
C SER A 320 -16.46 1.34 3.70
N VAL A 321 -16.31 0.02 3.53
CA VAL A 321 -15.05 -0.59 3.10
C VAL A 321 -14.61 -0.07 1.74
N ALA A 322 -15.51 0.02 0.75
CA ALA A 322 -15.15 0.50 -0.59
C ALA A 322 -14.71 1.97 -0.58
N LEU A 323 -15.40 2.83 0.18
CA LEU A 323 -15.06 4.24 0.32
C LEU A 323 -13.72 4.42 1.03
N LEU A 324 -13.52 3.73 2.16
CA LEU A 324 -12.26 3.79 2.90
C LEU A 324 -11.12 3.16 2.09
N THR A 325 -11.34 2.08 1.33
CA THR A 325 -10.25 1.54 0.49
C THR A 325 -9.81 2.48 -0.63
N GLY A 326 -10.60 3.48 -1.02
CA GLY A 326 -10.24 4.44 -2.07
C GLY A 326 -9.25 5.52 -1.65
N GLU A 327 -9.16 5.81 -0.35
CA GLU A 327 -8.25 6.83 0.22
C GLU A 327 -6.85 6.27 0.52
N ASN A 328 -6.72 4.94 0.53
CA ASN A 328 -5.46 4.23 0.78
C ASN A 328 -4.49 4.33 -0.36
#